data_AF-A0A2S9G7J5-F1
#
_entry.id   AF-A0A2S9G7J5-F1
#
_cell.length_a   1.000
_cell.length_b   1.000
_cell.length_c   1.000
_cell.angle_alpha   90.00
_cell.angle_beta   90.00
_cell.angle_gamma   90.00
#
_symmetry.space_group_name_H-M   'P 1'
#
loop_
_entity.id
_entity.type
_entity.pdbx_description
1 polymer ?
#
loop_
_entity_poly.entity_id
_entity_poly.type
_entity_poly.pdbx_seq_one_letter_code
_entity_poly.pdbx_strand_id
1 'polypeptide(L)'
;GVYQGETRIQLEHVNRIGNDAAPDWPSGNENDVYRVDIEGTPSIFQETAFRFTDGSGRDAAAAGCLATGLRALNAVPAVNALSPG
;
A
#
# COMPACT_ATOMS: atom_id res chain seq x y z
N GLY A 1 4.49 9.54 -12.41
CA GLY A 1 4.90 10.96 -12.23
C GLY A 1 6.15 11.21 -13.02
N VAL A 2 6.12 12.15 -13.97
CA VAL A 2 7.24 12.47 -14.88
C VAL A 2 7.73 13.88 -14.58
N TYR A 3 9.05 14.06 -14.49
CA TYR A 3 9.70 15.36 -14.31
C TYR A 3 10.84 15.48 -15.32
N GLN A 4 10.87 16.58 -16.08
CA GLN A 4 11.88 16.83 -17.12
C GLN A 4 12.03 15.67 -18.12
N GLY A 5 10.92 15.00 -18.47
CA GLY A 5 10.91 13.88 -19.41
C GLY A 5 11.31 12.53 -18.79
N GLU A 6 11.66 12.49 -17.51
CA GLU A 6 12.05 11.26 -16.80
C GLU A 6 10.98 10.81 -15.81
N THR A 7 10.70 9.52 -15.75
CA THR A 7 9.83 8.94 -14.70
C THR A 7 10.52 9.07 -13.35
N ARG A 8 9.89 9.80 -12.42
CA ARG A 8 10.37 9.97 -11.04
C ARG A 8 9.54 9.24 -10.00
N ILE A 9 8.27 8.97 -10.30
CA ILE A 9 7.36 8.24 -9.43
C ILE A 9 6.62 7.23 -10.31
N GLN A 10 6.84 5.94 -10.08
CA GLN A 10 6.06 4.87 -10.69
C GLN A 10 5.08 4.32 -9.66
N LEU A 11 3.84 4.09 -10.06
CA LEU A 11 2.83 3.43 -9.23
C LEU A 11 2.25 2.28 -10.02
N GLU A 12 2.23 1.11 -9.41
CA GLU A 12 1.65 -0.11 -9.97
C GLU A 12 0.63 -0.67 -8.99
N HIS A 13 -0.52 -1.10 -9.51
CA HIS A 13 -1.53 -1.79 -8.72
C HIS A 13 -1.80 -3.14 -9.39
N VAL A 14 -1.28 -4.20 -8.79
CA VAL A 14 -1.29 -5.54 -9.35
C VAL A 14 -2.17 -6.44 -8.50
N ASN A 15 -3.25 -6.96 -9.10
CA ASN A 15 -4.08 -8.00 -8.51
C ASN A 15 -3.94 -9.27 -9.35
N ARG A 16 -3.52 -10.38 -8.73
CA ARG A 16 -3.33 -11.67 -9.40
C ARG A 16 -4.51 -12.58 -9.09
N ILE A 17 -4.98 -13.31 -10.10
CA ILE A 17 -6.04 -14.32 -9.94
C ILE A 17 -5.54 -15.64 -9.33
N GLY A 18 -4.22 -15.83 -9.30
CA GLY A 18 -3.54 -17.02 -8.80
C GLY A 18 -2.02 -16.78 -8.74
N ASN A 19 -1.30 -17.64 -8.03
CA ASN A 19 0.15 -17.50 -7.83
C ASN A 19 0.96 -17.74 -9.11
N ASP A 20 0.38 -18.39 -10.11
CA ASP A 20 0.95 -18.68 -11.42
C ASP A 20 0.69 -17.56 -12.45
N ALA A 21 -0.14 -16.58 -12.13
CA ALA A 21 -0.43 -15.46 -13.01
C ALA A 21 0.72 -14.44 -12.99
N ALA A 22 1.39 -14.26 -14.13
CA ALA A 22 2.51 -13.33 -14.32
C ALA A 22 3.60 -13.47 -13.21
N PRO A 23 4.25 -14.64 -13.12
CA PRO A 23 5.24 -14.94 -12.08
C PRO A 23 6.54 -14.15 -12.26
N ASP A 24 6.76 -13.58 -13.45
CA ASP A 24 7.89 -12.74 -13.80
C ASP A 24 7.73 -11.28 -13.36
N TRP A 25 6.52 -10.85 -13.00
CA TRP A 25 6.27 -9.50 -12.51
C TRP A 25 6.76 -9.34 -11.07
N PRO A 26 7.20 -8.14 -10.67
CA PRO A 26 7.59 -7.87 -9.28
C PRO A 26 6.51 -8.31 -8.28
N SER A 27 6.97 -8.93 -7.19
CA SER A 27 6.15 -9.38 -6.06
C SER A 27 6.82 -8.99 -4.75
N GLY A 28 6.08 -9.07 -3.64
CA GLY A 28 6.67 -8.89 -2.31
C GLY A 28 7.18 -10.19 -1.71
N ASN A 29 7.71 -10.10 -0.48
CA ASN A 29 8.11 -11.29 0.28
C ASN A 29 6.91 -12.15 0.69
N GLU A 30 5.75 -11.52 0.84
CA GLU A 30 4.45 -12.17 1.08
C GLU A 30 3.39 -11.74 0.05
N ASN A 31 2.26 -12.44 0.03
CA ASN A 31 1.05 -12.02 -0.68
C ASN A 31 0.38 -10.82 -0.01
N ASP A 32 -0.44 -10.08 -0.75
CA ASP A 32 -1.29 -8.99 -0.23
C ASP A 32 -0.49 -7.92 0.55
N VAL A 33 0.57 -7.41 -0.08
CA VAL A 33 1.46 -6.38 0.48
C VAL A 33 1.52 -5.14 -0.39
N TYR A 34 1.81 -4.00 0.25
CA TYR A 34 2.13 -2.74 -0.41
C TYR A 34 3.65 -2.53 -0.36
N ARG A 35 4.26 -2.33 -1.52
CA ARG A 35 5.71 -2.14 -1.66
C ARG A 35 6.02 -0.68 -1.99
N VAL A 36 7.03 -0.15 -1.33
CA VAL A 36 7.57 1.19 -1.59
C VAL A 36 9.08 1.07 -1.69
N ASP A 37 9.58 1.31 -2.89
CA ASP A 37 11.00 1.33 -3.21
C ASP A 37 11.39 2.76 -3.58
N ILE A 38 12.32 3.35 -2.82
CA ILE A 38 12.86 4.70 -3.05
C ILE A 38 14.35 4.55 -3.36
N GLU A 39 14.70 4.79 -4.61
CA GLU A 39 16.09 4.74 -5.08
C GLU A 39 16.82 6.03 -4.73
N GLY A 40 17.98 5.91 -4.08
CA GLY A 40 18.80 7.06 -3.72
C GLY A 40 20.01 6.69 -2.86
N THR A 41 20.54 7.68 -2.14
CA THR A 41 21.64 7.49 -1.20
C THR A 41 21.30 8.21 0.12
N PRO A 42 20.69 7.53 1.10
CA PRO A 42 20.39 6.09 1.12
C PRO A 42 19.13 5.72 0.30
N SER A 43 19.09 4.47 -0.18
CA SER A 43 17.85 3.86 -0.69
C SER A 43 16.98 3.36 0.46
N ILE A 44 15.67 3.36 0.26
CA ILE A 44 14.68 2.85 1.23
C ILE A 44 13.81 1.79 0.54
N PHE A 45 13.65 0.64 1.19
CA PHE A 45 12.77 -0.43 0.74
C PHE A 45 11.80 -0.77 1.89
N GLN A 46 10.51 -0.77 1.62
CA GLN A 46 9.48 -0.99 2.63
C GLN A 46 8.35 -1.86 2.08
N GLU A 47 7.99 -2.91 2.81
CA GLU A 47 6.78 -3.68 2.58
C GLU A 47 5.82 -3.51 3.77
N THR A 48 4.56 -3.28 3.47
CA THR A 48 3.49 -3.17 4.48
C THR A 48 2.42 -4.20 4.19
N ALA A 49 2.13 -5.04 5.19
CA ALA A 49 1.09 -6.04 5.19
C ALA A 49 0.03 -5.68 6.24
N PHE A 50 -1.25 -5.66 5.85
CA PHE A 50 -2.33 -5.61 6.84
C PHE A 50 -2.75 -7.03 7.18
N ARG A 51 -2.69 -7.37 8.48
CA ARG A 51 -3.01 -8.69 9.02
C ARG A 51 -3.78 -8.52 10.33
N PHE A 52 -4.71 -9.44 10.59
CA PHE A 52 -5.31 -9.56 11.92
C PHE A 52 -4.42 -10.42 12.83
N THR A 53 -4.19 -9.95 14.06
CA THR A 53 -3.44 -10.68 15.09
C THR A 53 -4.34 -11.26 16.19
N ASP A 54 -5.66 -11.09 16.04
CA ASP A 54 -6.69 -11.53 17.00
C ASP A 54 -7.06 -13.02 16.87
N GLY A 55 -6.38 -13.78 16.00
CA GLY A 55 -6.68 -15.19 15.73
C GLY A 55 -7.95 -15.43 14.93
N SER A 56 -8.62 -14.38 14.41
CA SER A 56 -9.87 -14.52 13.66
C SER A 56 -9.73 -15.23 12.30
N GLY A 57 -8.51 -15.38 11.78
CA GLY A 57 -8.24 -15.99 10.48
C GLY A 57 -8.77 -15.20 9.29
N ARG A 58 -9.23 -13.95 9.49
CA ARG A 58 -9.69 -13.06 8.42
C ARG A 58 -8.54 -12.67 7.50
N ASP A 59 -8.84 -12.55 6.22
CA ASP A 59 -7.84 -12.29 5.19
C ASP A 59 -7.29 -10.85 5.20
N ALA A 60 -6.25 -10.65 4.39
CA ALA A 60 -5.58 -9.36 4.24
C ALA A 60 -6.48 -8.28 3.63
N ALA A 61 -7.45 -8.67 2.78
CA ALA A 61 -8.41 -7.75 2.18
C ALA A 61 -9.33 -7.14 3.25
N ALA A 62 -9.87 -7.96 4.15
CA ALA A 62 -10.67 -7.50 5.28
C ALA A 62 -9.85 -6.59 6.21
N ALA A 63 -8.58 -6.90 6.44
CA ALA A 63 -7.68 -6.07 7.24
C ALA A 63 -7.42 -4.70 6.58
N GLY A 64 -7.18 -4.71 5.27
CA GLY A 64 -7.04 -3.51 4.46
C GLY A 64 -8.30 -2.62 4.49
N CYS A 65 -9.48 -3.21 4.30
CA CYS A 65 -10.75 -2.48 4.38
C CYS A 65 -10.98 -1.83 5.74
N LEU A 66 -10.67 -2.54 6.84
CA LEU A 66 -10.73 -1.98 8.18
C LEU A 66 -9.76 -0.79 8.32
N ALA A 67 -8.51 -0.93 7.86
CA ALA A 67 -7.52 0.14 7.89
C ALA A 67 -7.98 1.37 7.09
N THR A 68 -8.62 1.18 5.92
CA THR A 68 -9.21 2.27 5.12
C THR A 68 -10.29 3.01 5.90
N GLY A 69 -11.23 2.29 6.53
CA GLY A 69 -12.30 2.90 7.33
C GLY A 69 -11.75 3.66 8.54
N LEU A 70 -10.80 3.06 9.26
CA LEU A 70 -10.16 3.69 10.42
C LEU A 70 -9.32 4.90 10.02
N ARG A 71 -8.67 4.90 8.84
CA ARG A 71 -7.97 6.08 8.33
C ARG A 71 -8.92 7.26 8.14
N ALA A 72 -10.11 7.04 7.58
CA ALA A 72 -11.11 8.10 7.41
C ALA A 72 -11.59 8.64 8.76
N LEU A 73 -11.91 7.74 9.71
CA LEU A 73 -12.34 8.14 11.05
C LEU A 73 -11.25 8.94 11.80
N ASN A 74 -10.01 8.45 11.76
CA ASN A 74 -8.89 9.09 12.43
C ASN A 74 -8.48 10.42 11.79
N ALA A 75 -8.86 10.68 10.54
CA ALA A 75 -8.63 11.96 9.89
C ALA A 75 -9.61 13.06 10.34
N VAL A 76 -10.76 12.72 10.94
CA VAL A 76 -11.81 13.70 11.29
C VAL A 76 -11.30 14.86 12.15
N PRO A 77 -10.55 14.66 13.25
CA PRO A 77 -10.06 15.78 14.06
C PRO A 77 -9.13 16.70 13.28
N ALA A 78 -8.26 16.13 12.43
CA ALA A 78 -7.32 16.90 11.62
C ALA A 78 -8.06 17.72 10.55
N VAL A 79 -9.05 17.14 9.88
CA VAL A 79 -9.84 17.84 8.85
C VAL A 79 -10.67 18.98 9.44
N ASN A 80 -11.31 18.77 10.60
CA ASN A 80 -12.11 19.81 11.26
C ASN A 80 -11.29 21.03 11.71
N ALA A 81 -9.99 20.87 11.93
CA ALA A 81 -9.09 21.95 12.33
C ALA A 81 -8.65 22.84 11.15
N LEU A 82 -8.95 22.46 9.91
CA LEU A 82 -8.54 23.19 8.71
C LEU A 82 -9.64 24.16 8.24
N SER A 83 -9.22 25.24 7.61
CA SER A 83 -10.11 26.09 6.84
C SER A 83 -10.74 25.28 5.69
N PRO A 84 -11.95 25.63 5.24
CA PRO A 84 -12.50 25.07 4.01
C PRO A 84 -11.57 25.32 2.81
N GLY A 85 -11.39 24.30 1.96
CA GLY A 85 -10.58 24.38 0.74
C GLY A 85 -9.30 23.58 0.83
#